data_AF-A0A969XJS6-F1
#
_entry.id   AF-A0A969XJS6-F1
#
_cell.length_a   1.000
_cell.length_b   1.000
_cell.length_c   1.000
_cell.angle_alpha   90.00
_cell.angle_beta   90.00
_cell.angle_gamma   90.00
#
_symmetry.space_group_name_H-M   'P 1'
#
loop_
_entity.id
_entity.type
_entity.pdbx_description
1 polymer ?
#
loop_
_entity_poly.entity_id
_entity_poly.type
_entity_poly.pdbx_seq_one_letter_code
_entity_poly.pdbx_strand_id
1 'polypeptide(L)' 'MPAVGRNDPCPCGSGRKYKNCCMRRHELEE' A
#
# COMPACT_ATOMS: atom_id res chain seq x y z
N MET A 1 -0.85 6.90 -14.59
CA MET A 1 -1.57 5.96 -13.70
C MET A 1 -1.98 6.75 -12.46
N PRO A 2 -3.24 6.69 -12.01
CA PRO A 2 -3.67 7.43 -10.82
C PRO A 2 -2.74 7.07 -9.66
N ALA A 3 -2.13 8.07 -9.03
CA ALA A 3 -1.30 7.85 -7.86
C ALA A 3 -2.22 7.34 -6.74
N VAL A 4 -2.14 6.04 -6.44
CA VAL A 4 -2.91 5.44 -5.34
C VAL A 4 -2.46 6.13 -4.05
N GLY A 5 -3.37 6.86 -3.43
CA GLY A 5 -3.09 7.57 -2.20
C GLY A 5 -2.73 6.59 -1.08
N ARG A 6 -1.92 7.03 -0.12
CA ARG A 6 -1.47 6.20 1.01
C ARG A 6 -2.63 5.54 1.76
N ASN A 7 -3.76 6.22 1.87
CA ASN A 7 -4.93 5.73 2.62
C ASN A 7 -5.95 4.98 1.76
N ASP A 8 -5.82 4.99 0.43
CA ASP A 8 -6.72 4.30 -0.49
C ASP A 8 -6.65 2.78 -0.31
N PRO A 9 -7.72 2.06 -0.66
CA PRO A 9 -7.68 0.60 -0.71
C PRO A 9 -6.58 0.12 -1.67
N CYS A 10 -5.85 -0.91 -1.27
CA CYS A 10 -4.77 -1.47 -2.08
C CYS A 10 -5.33 -2.06 -3.38
N PRO A 11 -4.77 -1.72 -4.56
CA PRO A 11 -5.18 -2.30 -5.84
C PRO A 11 -4.86 -3.80 -5.94
N CYS A 12 -4.09 -4.34 -4.99
CA CYS A 12 -3.77 -5.76 -4.87
C CYS A 12 -4.94 -6.64 -4.39
N GLY A 13 -6.11 -6.06 -4.09
CA GLY A 13 -7.29 -6.82 -3.67
C GLY A 13 -7.23 -7.36 -2.23
N SER A 14 -6.25 -6.94 -1.43
CA SER A 14 -6.07 -7.43 -0.05
C SER A 14 -7.05 -6.85 0.97
N GLY A 15 -7.88 -5.87 0.57
CA GLY A 15 -8.76 -5.12 1.47
C GLY A 15 -8.04 -4.18 2.45
N ARG A 16 -6.69 -4.16 2.45
CA ARG A 16 -5.87 -3.29 3.30
C ARG A 16 -5.62 -1.94 2.62
N LYS A 17 -5.35 -0.89 3.41
CA LYS A 17 -4.89 0.42 2.90
C LYS A 17 -3.53 0.26 2.19
N TYR A 18 -3.32 1.00 1.11
CA TYR A 18 -2.10 0.94 0.29
C TYR A 18 -0.83 1.11 1.13
N LYS A 19 -0.81 2.09 2.04
CA LYS A 19 0.30 2.34 2.98
C LYS A 19 0.66 1.15 3.87
N ASN A 20 -0.30 0.28 4.17
CA ASN A 20 -0.14 -0.88 5.07
C ASN A 20 -0.03 -2.21 4.30
N CYS A 21 -0.01 -2.17 2.96
CA CYS A 21 0.05 -3.36 2.13
C CYS A 21 1.25 -3.28 1.18
N CYS A 22 1.05 -2.90 -0.08
CA CYS A 22 2.13 -2.84 -1.07
C CYS A 22 3.18 -1.77 -0.78
N MET A 23 2.84 -0.71 -0.04
CA MET A 23 3.80 0.35 0.31
C MET A 23 4.71 0.00 1.49
N ARG A 24 4.23 -0.77 2.48
CA ARG A 24 5.02 -1.15 3.67
C ARG A 24 6.12 -2.17 3.37
N ARG A 25 6.15 -2.77 2.17
CA ARG A 25 7.14 -3.78 1.77
C ARG A 25 8.59 -3.27 1.73
N HIS A 26 8.84 -1.99 2.00
CA HIS A 26 10.17 -1.35 1.96
C HIS A 26 10.73 -0.94 3.34
N GLU A 27 10.04 -1.20 4.45
CA GLU A 27 10.37 -0.61 5.77
C GLU A 27 10.77 -1.65 6.84
N LEU A 28 11.10 -2.88 6.43
CA LEU A 28 11.50 -3.97 7.34
C LEU A 28 13.00 -4.35 7.23
N GLU A 29 13.83 -3.46 6.68
CA GLU A 29 15.30 -3.65 6.60
C GLU A 29 16.09 -2.57 7.36
N GLU A 30 15.58 -2.06 8.49
CA GLU A 30 16.37 -1.37 9.53
C GLU A 30 15.96 -1.82 10.94
#